data_AF-A0A938IWP8-F1
#
_entry.id   AF-A0A938IWP8-F1
#
_cell.length_a   1.000
_cell.length_b   1.000
_cell.length_c   1.000
_cell.angle_alpha   90.00
_cell.angle_beta   90.00
_cell.angle_gamma   90.00
#
_symmetry.space_group_name_H-M   'P 1'
#
loop_
_entity.id
_entity.type
_entity.pdbx_description
1 polymer ?
#
loop_
_entity_poly.entity_id
_entity_poly.type
_entity_poly.pdbx_seq_one_letter_code
_entity_poly.pdbx_strand_id
1 'polypeptide(L)'
;MAASHKFRFVIDRLCADAPDAVSRPARGGRVGRERAGPEVVDVPADGPSCLVVGQDGKPRCVRPADAPADAPLVEPVTAGSQPELVLVSRAGRRVRVNGQPAPLVALVGDRDQVQLSEDLILHVTTYHEPRIGPPSDKEVGRTCPVCRTVITPQSTVYVCWCCGAPMHLEGEGRLDCARVVSECANCRGAKVLLKSQYTSLPEDLVHE
;
A
#
# COMPACT_ATOMS: atom_id res chain seq x y z
N MET A 1 4.75 -17.69 -8.34
CA MET A 1 4.81 -16.65 -7.31
C MET A 1 3.84 -15.59 -7.79
N ALA A 2 2.67 -15.52 -7.17
CA ALA A 2 1.72 -14.44 -7.42
C ALA A 2 2.42 -13.12 -7.08
N ALA A 3 2.08 -12.02 -7.77
CA ALA A 3 2.60 -10.73 -7.37
C ALA A 3 2.10 -10.45 -5.95
N SER A 4 3.01 -10.18 -5.03
CA SER A 4 2.67 -9.89 -3.64
C SER A 4 2.14 -8.47 -3.56
N HIS A 5 0.90 -8.32 -3.11
CA HIS A 5 0.41 -7.02 -2.67
C HIS A 5 1.23 -6.58 -1.45
N LYS A 6 1.83 -5.39 -1.52
CA LYS A 6 2.40 -4.75 -0.35
C LYS A 6 1.37 -3.78 0.19
N PHE A 7 0.65 -4.20 1.22
CA PHE A 7 -0.16 -3.27 2.00
C PHE A 7 0.75 -2.41 2.84
N ARG A 8 0.41 -1.13 2.88
CA ARG A 8 1.12 -0.16 3.68
C ARG A 8 0.11 0.68 4.44
N PHE A 9 0.40 0.97 5.69
CA PHE A 9 -0.24 2.07 6.38
C PHE A 9 0.58 3.32 6.14
N VAL A 10 -0.03 4.36 5.60
CA VAL A 10 0.55 5.70 5.64
C VAL A 10 0.10 6.34 6.94
N ILE A 11 1.08 6.75 7.74
CA ILE A 11 0.82 7.31 9.07
C ILE A 11 0.45 8.76 8.88
N ASP A 12 -0.71 9.12 9.38
CA ASP A 12 -1.12 10.50 9.57
C ASP A 12 -1.21 10.75 11.06
N ARG A 13 -0.18 11.37 11.60
CA ARG A 13 -0.25 11.86 12.96
C ARG A 13 -1.17 13.05 12.90
N LEU A 14 -2.33 12.95 13.54
CA LEU A 14 -3.01 14.16 13.97
C LEU A 14 -1.98 14.90 14.81
N CYS A 15 -1.45 16.01 14.29
CA CYS A 15 -0.85 17.00 15.14
C CYS A 15 -1.96 17.32 16.13
N ALA A 16 -1.90 16.76 17.34
CA ALA A 16 -2.64 17.30 18.46
C ALA A 16 -2.28 18.77 18.44
N ASP A 17 -3.24 19.62 18.07
CA ASP A 17 -3.05 21.06 18.02
C ASP A 17 -2.35 21.42 19.33
N ALA A 18 -1.09 21.86 19.21
CA ALA A 18 -0.35 22.32 20.37
C ALA A 18 -1.26 23.35 21.04
N PRO A 19 -1.67 23.16 22.32
CA PRO A 19 -2.67 24.03 22.92
C PRO A 19 -2.18 25.47 22.82
N ASP A 20 -3.02 26.31 22.21
CA ASP A 20 -2.85 27.75 21.95
C ASP A 20 -1.73 28.42 22.76
N ALA A 21 -0.50 28.37 22.25
CA ALA A 21 0.55 29.26 22.69
C ALA A 21 0.44 30.56 21.90
N VAL A 22 -0.48 31.43 22.34
CA VAL A 22 -0.57 32.82 21.92
C VAL A 22 0.76 33.50 22.24
N SER A 23 1.64 33.66 21.24
CA SER A 23 2.70 34.68 21.19
C SER A 23 3.32 34.77 19.79
N ARG A 24 2.95 35.83 19.04
CA ARG A 24 3.68 36.34 17.86
C ARG A 24 4.60 37.50 18.31
N PRO A 25 5.60 37.92 17.51
CA PRO A 25 6.47 37.15 16.60
C PRO A 25 7.95 37.52 16.76
N ALA A 26 8.87 36.66 16.31
CA ALA A 26 10.21 37.09 15.89
C ALA A 26 10.50 36.57 14.49
N ARG A 27 10.73 37.50 13.56
CA ARG A 27 11.22 37.24 12.20
C ARG A 27 12.59 36.57 12.30
N GLY A 28 12.68 35.30 11.92
CA GLY A 28 13.96 34.61 11.83
C GLY A 28 13.89 33.42 10.89
N GLY A 29 14.67 33.48 9.80
CA GLY A 29 15.13 32.36 8.98
C GLY A 29 14.12 31.29 8.56
N ARG A 30 13.69 31.32 7.29
CA ARG A 30 13.21 30.10 6.62
C ARG A 30 14.40 29.15 6.47
N VAL A 31 14.66 28.36 7.51
CA VAL A 31 15.44 27.12 7.36
C VAL A 31 14.56 26.20 6.52
N GLY A 32 15.02 25.87 5.31
CA GLY A 32 14.37 24.86 4.49
C GLY A 32 14.38 23.54 5.25
N ARG A 33 13.25 23.19 5.88
CA ARG A 33 13.03 21.83 6.33
C ARG A 33 12.93 20.98 5.07
N GLU A 34 13.96 20.17 4.79
CA GLU A 34 13.78 18.95 4.01
C GLU A 34 12.59 18.22 4.61
N ARG A 35 11.48 18.19 3.88
CA ARG A 35 10.30 17.46 4.31
C ARG A 35 10.63 15.99 4.11
N ALA A 36 10.83 15.27 5.21
CA ALA A 36 10.84 13.82 5.18
C ALA A 36 9.48 13.37 4.63
N GLY A 37 9.49 12.49 3.62
CA GLY A 37 8.25 11.94 3.06
C GLY A 37 7.38 11.24 4.12
N PRO A 38 6.17 10.81 3.76
CA PRO A 38 5.23 10.23 4.72
C PRO A 38 5.87 9.07 5.48
N GLU A 39 5.59 8.99 6.79
CA GLU A 39 6.00 7.84 7.60
C GLU A 39 5.12 6.64 7.22
N VAL A 40 5.72 5.49 6.93
CA VAL A 40 5.00 4.33 6.37
C VAL A 40 5.29 3.08 7.19
N VAL A 41 4.24 2.28 7.45
CA VAL A 41 4.34 0.94 8.06
C VAL A 41 3.99 -0.10 7.00
N ASP A 42 4.97 -0.94 6.65
CA ASP A 42 4.71 -2.11 5.82
C ASP A 42 3.95 -3.17 6.62
N VAL A 43 2.90 -3.74 6.01
CA VAL A 43 2.23 -4.93 6.53
C VAL A 43 2.81 -6.15 5.84
N PRO A 44 3.41 -7.09 6.60
CA PRO A 44 3.95 -8.32 6.03
C PRO A 44 2.89 -9.13 5.29
N ALA A 45 3.25 -9.65 4.11
CA ALA A 45 2.36 -10.44 3.26
C ALA A 45 2.36 -11.94 3.58
N ASP A 46 3.26 -12.38 4.47
CA ASP A 46 3.52 -13.77 4.84
C ASP A 46 2.71 -14.27 6.05
N GLY A 47 1.65 -13.55 6.40
CA GLY A 47 0.65 -13.99 7.38
C GLY A 47 0.25 -12.91 8.38
N PRO A 48 -0.39 -13.29 9.49
CA PRO A 48 -0.90 -12.34 10.47
C PRO A 48 0.23 -11.62 11.18
N SER A 49 0.06 -10.31 11.36
CA SER A 49 0.95 -9.44 12.12
C SER A 49 0.16 -8.66 13.16
N CYS A 50 0.80 -8.23 14.24
CA CYS A 50 0.21 -7.34 15.22
C CYS A 50 0.67 -5.90 14.97
N LEU A 51 -0.28 -4.98 14.97
CA LEU A 51 -0.01 -3.56 14.85
C LEU A 51 0.21 -2.97 16.25
N VAL A 52 1.43 -2.50 16.51
CA VAL A 52 1.85 -2.00 17.83
C VAL A 52 2.40 -0.59 17.72
N VAL A 53 2.27 0.19 18.79
CA VAL A 53 2.94 1.49 18.92
C VAL A 53 4.18 1.28 19.79
N GLY A 54 5.35 1.63 19.25
CA GLY A 54 6.61 1.56 19.95
C GLY A 54 6.72 2.53 21.12
N GLN A 55 7.75 2.37 21.94
CA GLN A 55 8.07 3.33 23.01
C GLN A 55 8.44 4.73 22.47
N ASP A 56 8.83 4.80 21.21
CA ASP A 56 9.08 6.02 20.43
C ASP A 56 7.80 6.63 19.84
N GLY A 57 6.62 6.07 20.16
CA GLY A 57 5.34 6.50 19.62
C GLY A 57 5.15 6.15 18.15
N LYS A 58 6.02 5.32 17.56
CA LYS A 58 5.93 4.95 16.14
C LYS A 58 5.15 3.65 15.96
N PRO A 59 4.12 3.63 15.09
CA PRO A 59 3.44 2.38 14.77
C PRO A 59 4.37 1.46 13.95
N ARG A 60 4.25 0.16 14.19
CA ARG A 60 4.95 -0.89 13.42
C ARG A 60 4.16 -2.18 13.44
N CYS A 61 4.34 -3.01 12.41
CA CYS A 61 3.88 -4.39 12.42
C CYS A 61 4.97 -5.29 13.02
N VAL A 62 4.58 -6.14 13.96
CA VAL A 62 5.45 -7.16 14.57
C VAL A 62 4.76 -8.52 14.48
N ARG A 63 5.52 -9.60 14.67
CA ARG A 63 4.94 -10.94 14.72
C ARG A 63 4.02 -11.08 15.95
N PRO A 64 2.94 -11.87 15.88
CA PRO A 64 2.02 -12.04 17.01
C PRO A 64 2.70 -12.54 18.30
N ALA A 65 3.76 -13.34 18.20
CA ALA A 65 4.53 -13.84 19.36
C ALA A 65 5.31 -12.74 20.10
N ASP A 66 5.61 -11.63 19.40
CA ASP A 66 6.41 -10.52 19.92
C ASP A 66 5.52 -9.34 20.39
N ALA A 67 4.19 -9.50 20.34
CA ALA A 67 3.22 -8.44 20.57
C ALA A 67 2.51 -8.55 21.94
N PRO A 68 2.08 -7.42 22.53
CA PRO A 68 1.12 -7.42 23.63
C PRO A 68 -0.15 -8.20 23.28
N ALA A 69 -0.74 -8.87 24.28
CA ALA A 69 -1.90 -9.73 24.06
C ALA A 69 -3.13 -8.99 23.48
N ASP A 70 -3.24 -7.69 23.75
CA ASP A 70 -4.31 -6.78 23.33
C ASP A 70 -4.02 -6.05 22.00
N ALA A 71 -2.86 -6.26 21.38
CA ALA A 71 -2.52 -5.62 20.12
C ALA A 71 -3.45 -6.09 18.98
N PRO A 72 -4.01 -5.16 18.17
CA PRO A 72 -4.82 -5.53 17.03
C PRO A 72 -4.01 -6.33 16.03
N LEU A 73 -4.61 -7.38 15.50
CA LEU A 73 -4.01 -8.20 14.46
C LEU A 73 -4.44 -7.66 13.10
N VAL A 74 -3.51 -7.64 12.17
CA VAL A 74 -3.72 -7.26 10.78
C VAL A 74 -3.21 -8.37 9.86
N GLU A 75 -3.96 -8.68 8.81
CA GLU A 75 -3.55 -9.68 7.82
C GLU A 75 -4.03 -9.25 6.42
N PRO A 76 -3.13 -9.18 5.43
CA PRO A 76 -3.47 -9.03 4.03
C PRO A 76 -4.37 -10.17 3.54
N VAL A 77 -5.53 -9.84 2.99
CA VAL A 77 -6.42 -10.79 2.34
C VAL A 77 -6.81 -10.31 0.96
N THR A 78 -7.35 -11.23 0.16
CA THR A 78 -7.98 -10.90 -1.12
C THR A 78 -9.46 -11.22 -1.01
N ALA A 79 -10.30 -10.18 -0.95
CA ALA A 79 -11.75 -10.32 -0.98
C ALA A 79 -12.22 -10.07 -2.43
N GLY A 80 -12.49 -11.16 -3.16
CA GLY A 80 -12.82 -11.06 -4.59
C GLY A 80 -11.63 -10.57 -5.41
N SER A 81 -11.77 -9.40 -6.05
CA SER A 81 -10.70 -8.78 -6.86
C SER A 81 -9.97 -7.64 -6.16
N GLN A 82 -10.36 -7.30 -4.92
CA GLN A 82 -9.82 -6.16 -4.21
C GLN A 82 -8.90 -6.62 -3.07
N PRO A 83 -7.70 -6.03 -2.95
CA PRO A 83 -6.85 -6.23 -1.79
C PRO A 83 -7.51 -5.53 -0.58
N GLU A 84 -7.72 -6.28 0.50
CA GLU A 84 -8.18 -5.77 1.79
C GLU A 84 -7.25 -6.23 2.94
N LEU A 85 -7.34 -5.57 4.08
CA LEU A 85 -6.73 -6.01 5.34
C LEU A 85 -7.83 -6.49 6.27
N VAL A 86 -7.68 -7.70 6.79
CA VAL A 86 -8.44 -8.11 7.97
C VAL A 86 -7.82 -7.40 9.17
N LEU A 87 -8.66 -6.71 9.94
CA LEU A 87 -8.32 -6.11 11.23
C LEU A 87 -9.10 -6.87 12.33
N VAL A 88 -8.37 -7.48 13.27
CA VAL A 88 -8.96 -8.14 14.44
C VAL A 88 -8.69 -7.32 15.69
N SER A 89 -9.73 -6.68 16.21
CA SER A 89 -9.69 -5.86 17.42
C SER A 89 -9.75 -6.75 18.65
N ARG A 90 -8.68 -6.81 19.46
CA ARG A 90 -8.66 -7.63 20.67
C ARG A 90 -9.29 -6.90 21.86
N ALA A 91 -9.82 -7.67 22.81
CA ALA A 91 -10.49 -7.14 23.99
C ALA A 91 -9.56 -6.19 24.78
N GLY A 92 -10.11 -5.03 25.19
CA GLY A 92 -9.38 -4.03 25.98
C GLY A 92 -8.88 -2.83 25.19
N ARG A 93 -8.82 -2.88 23.85
CA ARG A 93 -8.36 -1.77 23.03
C ARG A 93 -9.48 -1.17 22.18
N ARG A 94 -9.61 0.16 22.20
CA ARG A 94 -10.59 0.91 21.41
C ARG A 94 -9.99 1.28 20.06
N VAL A 95 -10.00 0.32 19.13
CA VAL A 95 -9.70 0.61 17.73
C VAL A 95 -10.93 1.23 17.08
N ARG A 96 -10.75 2.25 16.25
CA ARG A 96 -11.82 2.79 15.40
C ARG A 96 -11.45 2.62 13.93
N VAL A 97 -12.46 2.35 13.11
CA VAL A 97 -12.36 2.39 11.65
C VAL A 97 -13.27 3.50 11.16
N ASN A 98 -12.72 4.46 10.42
CA ASN A 98 -13.47 5.61 9.88
C ASN A 98 -14.27 6.36 10.98
N GLY A 99 -13.63 6.58 12.13
CA GLY A 99 -14.21 7.26 13.29
C GLY A 99 -15.19 6.44 14.13
N GLN A 100 -15.64 5.27 13.66
CA GLN A 100 -16.56 4.40 14.40
C GLN A 100 -15.81 3.31 15.16
N PRO A 101 -16.29 2.87 16.35
CA PRO A 101 -15.70 1.72 17.04
C PRO A 101 -15.63 0.50 16.12
N ALA A 102 -14.44 -0.08 15.98
CA ALA A 102 -14.24 -1.23 15.12
C ALA A 102 -14.94 -2.46 15.71
N PRO A 103 -15.62 -3.30 14.90
CA PRO A 103 -16.05 -4.61 15.34
C PRO A 103 -14.85 -5.51 15.69
N LEU A 104 -15.12 -6.68 16.28
CA LEU A 104 -14.09 -7.68 16.59
C LEU A 104 -13.27 -8.06 15.36
N VAL A 105 -13.93 -8.18 14.21
CA VAL A 105 -13.29 -8.42 12.91
C VAL A 105 -13.86 -7.40 11.93
N ALA A 106 -12.98 -6.63 11.30
CA ALA A 106 -13.30 -5.68 10.24
C ALA A 106 -12.47 -6.01 8.99
N LEU A 107 -13.02 -5.74 7.82
CA LEU A 107 -12.27 -5.64 6.58
C LEU A 107 -12.02 -4.15 6.34
N VAL A 108 -10.76 -3.77 6.16
CA VAL A 108 -10.36 -2.39 5.88
C VAL A 108 -9.64 -2.34 4.53
N GLY A 109 -10.11 -1.46 3.66
CA GLY A 109 -9.63 -1.30 2.29
C GLY A 109 -8.82 -0.02 2.11
N ASP A 110 -8.43 0.24 0.86
CA ASP A 110 -7.78 1.51 0.48
C ASP A 110 -8.63 2.72 0.94
N ARG A 111 -7.96 3.74 1.49
CA ARG A 111 -8.55 4.99 2.04
C ARG A 111 -9.28 4.85 3.37
N ASP A 112 -9.41 3.65 3.93
CA ASP A 112 -9.94 3.51 5.29
C ASP A 112 -8.93 4.05 6.31
N GLN A 113 -9.47 4.59 7.40
CA GLN A 113 -8.72 5.13 8.52
C GLN A 113 -8.80 4.17 9.70
N VAL A 114 -7.65 3.71 10.19
CA VAL A 114 -7.53 2.90 11.41
C VAL A 114 -6.95 3.77 12.51
N GLN A 115 -7.75 4.08 13.52
CA GLN A 115 -7.34 4.88 14.66
C GLN A 115 -7.01 3.96 15.84
N LEU A 116 -5.77 4.06 16.35
CA LEU A 116 -5.26 3.24 17.46
C LEU A 116 -5.33 3.94 18.82
N SER A 117 -5.31 5.27 18.81
CA SER A 117 -5.40 6.17 19.95
C SER A 117 -5.97 7.52 19.50
N GLU A 118 -6.19 8.46 20.42
CA GLU A 118 -6.76 9.78 20.10
C GLU A 118 -5.89 10.59 19.12
N ASP A 119 -4.58 10.34 19.12
CA ASP A 119 -3.54 11.06 18.38
C ASP A 119 -2.95 10.29 17.18
N LEU A 120 -3.33 9.02 16.98
CA LEU A 120 -2.73 8.17 15.96
C LEU A 120 -3.77 7.59 15.00
N ILE A 121 -3.77 8.12 13.78
CA ILE A 121 -4.56 7.63 12.65
C ILE A 121 -3.62 7.03 11.61
N LEU A 122 -4.00 5.87 11.09
CA LEU A 122 -3.33 5.20 10.00
C LEU A 122 -4.26 5.18 8.80
N HIS A 123 -3.82 5.70 7.68
CA HIS A 123 -4.54 5.56 6.41
C HIS A 123 -4.08 4.29 5.72
N VAL A 124 -5.03 3.42 5.41
CA VAL A 124 -4.75 2.19 4.69
C VAL A 124 -4.53 2.53 3.22
N THR A 125 -3.39 2.11 2.67
CA THR A 125 -3.08 2.28 1.25
C THR A 125 -2.45 1.02 0.68
N THR A 126 -2.64 0.80 -0.62
CA THR A 126 -1.94 -0.26 -1.34
C THR A 126 -0.78 0.35 -2.10
N TYR A 127 0.43 -0.16 -1.84
CA TYR A 127 1.59 0.21 -2.65
C TYR A 127 1.73 -0.78 -3.80
N HIS A 128 1.58 -0.27 -5.02
CA HIS A 128 1.80 -1.05 -6.22
C HIS A 128 3.21 -0.85 -6.73
N GLU A 129 3.96 -1.94 -6.77
CA GLU A 129 5.28 -2.01 -7.41
C GLU A 129 5.14 -2.88 -8.66
N PRO A 130 5.06 -2.29 -9.86
CA PRO A 130 4.84 -3.07 -11.07
C PRO A 130 6.08 -3.92 -11.37
N ARG A 131 5.87 -5.19 -11.69
CA ARG A 131 6.97 -6.05 -12.11
C ARG A 131 7.25 -5.81 -13.59
N ILE A 132 8.30 -5.04 -13.84
CA ILE A 132 8.79 -4.69 -15.17
C ILE A 132 10.23 -5.16 -15.31
N GLY A 133 10.53 -5.86 -16.41
CA GLY A 133 11.88 -6.32 -16.70
C GLY A 133 11.89 -7.54 -17.62
N PRO A 134 12.99 -8.31 -17.64
CA PRO A 134 13.06 -9.58 -18.35
C PRO A 134 11.99 -10.56 -17.83
N PRO A 135 11.39 -11.40 -18.69
CA PRO A 135 10.43 -12.41 -18.27
C PRO A 135 11.12 -13.49 -17.43
N SER A 136 10.41 -14.00 -16.43
CA SER A 136 10.82 -15.24 -15.77
C SER A 136 10.54 -16.45 -16.65
N ASP A 137 11.11 -17.61 -16.30
CA ASP A 137 10.85 -18.90 -16.97
C ASP A 137 9.35 -19.24 -17.07
N LYS A 138 8.52 -18.70 -16.15
CA LYS A 138 7.07 -18.90 -16.15
C LYS A 138 6.33 -18.01 -17.15
N GLU A 139 6.98 -16.98 -17.68
CA GLU A 139 6.40 -16.08 -18.67
C GLU A 139 6.87 -16.37 -20.09
N VAL A 140 8.10 -16.85 -20.26
CA VAL A 140 8.62 -17.26 -21.57
C VAL A 140 7.70 -18.31 -22.19
N GLY A 141 7.37 -18.13 -23.46
CA GLY A 141 6.45 -19.01 -24.20
C GLY A 141 4.97 -18.69 -24.00
N ARG A 142 4.59 -17.89 -23.01
CA ARG A 142 3.20 -17.42 -22.86
C ARG A 142 2.87 -16.38 -23.92
N THR A 143 1.59 -16.24 -24.24
CA THR A 143 1.09 -15.28 -25.23
C THR A 143 0.73 -13.95 -24.57
N CYS A 144 1.20 -12.83 -25.15
CA CYS A 144 0.76 -11.50 -24.76
C CYS A 144 -0.76 -11.34 -25.05
N PRO A 145 -1.60 -10.96 -24.06
CA PRO A 145 -3.05 -10.86 -24.26
C PRO A 145 -3.46 -9.72 -25.20
N VAL A 146 -2.56 -8.77 -25.48
CA VAL A 146 -2.80 -7.61 -26.35
C VAL A 146 -2.46 -7.94 -27.81
N CYS A 147 -1.17 -8.16 -28.13
CA CYS A 147 -0.74 -8.39 -29.51
C CYS A 147 -0.80 -9.84 -29.97
N ARG A 148 -1.08 -10.79 -29.06
CA ARG A 148 -1.10 -12.24 -29.33
C ARG A 148 0.23 -12.86 -29.76
N THR A 149 1.33 -12.12 -29.70
CA THR A 149 2.70 -12.64 -29.88
C THR A 149 3.19 -13.34 -28.63
N VAL A 150 4.03 -14.36 -28.82
CA VAL A 150 4.69 -15.12 -27.73
C VAL A 150 5.78 -14.27 -27.05
N ILE A 151 5.85 -14.33 -25.73
CA ILE A 151 6.91 -13.72 -24.92
C ILE A 151 8.20 -14.54 -25.08
N THR A 152 9.29 -13.90 -25.47
CA THR A 152 10.61 -14.54 -25.62
C THR A 152 11.54 -14.17 -24.45
N PRO A 153 12.64 -14.91 -24.22
CA PRO A 153 13.61 -14.55 -23.18
C PRO A 153 14.23 -13.15 -23.34
N GLN A 154 14.21 -12.59 -24.56
CA GLN A 154 14.77 -11.28 -24.88
C GLN A 154 13.75 -10.14 -24.74
N SER A 155 12.46 -10.46 -24.50
CA SER A 155 11.43 -9.45 -24.29
C SER A 155 11.66 -8.66 -23.01
N THR A 156 11.20 -7.42 -22.97
CA THR A 156 10.90 -6.72 -21.72
C THR A 156 9.40 -6.79 -21.51
N VAL A 157 8.98 -7.22 -20.33
CA VAL A 157 7.56 -7.42 -20.02
C VAL A 157 7.14 -6.63 -18.80
N TYR A 158 5.92 -6.13 -18.85
CA TYR A 158 5.12 -5.85 -17.66
C TYR A 158 4.35 -7.11 -17.30
N VAL A 159 4.30 -7.47 -16.02
CA VAL A 159 3.44 -8.56 -15.55
C VAL A 159 2.34 -8.04 -14.66
N CYS A 160 1.09 -8.34 -15.04
CA CYS A 160 -0.09 -7.97 -14.29
C CYS A 160 -0.02 -8.55 -12.88
N TRP A 161 -0.15 -7.68 -11.87
CA TRP A 161 -0.09 -8.11 -10.48
C TRP A 161 -1.28 -9.02 -10.09
N CYS A 162 -2.46 -8.77 -10.66
CA CYS A 162 -3.67 -9.52 -10.32
C CYS A 162 -3.65 -10.95 -10.87
N CYS A 163 -3.38 -11.13 -12.18
CA CYS A 163 -3.49 -12.44 -12.83
C CYS A 163 -2.17 -13.01 -13.34
N GLY A 164 -1.05 -12.31 -13.18
CA GLY A 164 0.26 -12.75 -13.65
C GLY A 164 0.41 -12.81 -15.17
N ALA A 165 -0.49 -12.21 -15.95
CA ALA A 165 -0.38 -12.17 -17.41
C ALA A 165 0.76 -11.24 -17.86
N PRO A 166 1.72 -11.71 -18.68
CA PRO A 166 2.77 -10.86 -19.23
C PRO A 166 2.26 -10.07 -20.44
N MET A 167 2.72 -8.83 -20.55
CA MET A 167 2.47 -7.93 -21.69
C MET A 167 3.80 -7.32 -22.13
N HIS A 168 4.05 -7.21 -23.44
CA HIS A 168 5.25 -6.58 -23.96
C HIS A 168 5.34 -5.11 -23.53
N LEU A 169 6.55 -4.68 -23.16
CA LEU A 169 6.90 -3.32 -22.77
C LEU A 169 8.33 -3.01 -23.28
N GLU A 170 8.53 -3.13 -24.60
CA GLU A 170 9.86 -3.07 -25.22
C GLU A 170 10.36 -1.64 -25.52
N GLY A 171 9.49 -0.63 -25.42
CA GLY A 171 9.80 0.78 -25.67
C GLY A 171 9.54 1.26 -27.10
N GLU A 172 10.02 2.46 -27.43
CA GLU A 172 9.75 3.14 -28.71
C GLU A 172 10.19 2.33 -29.92
N GLY A 173 9.31 2.22 -30.92
CA GLY A 173 9.55 1.47 -32.16
C GLY A 173 9.46 -0.05 -32.02
N ARG A 174 9.01 -0.57 -30.86
CA ARG A 174 8.84 -2.01 -30.58
C ARG A 174 7.46 -2.32 -29.98
N LEU A 175 7.23 -3.56 -29.56
CA LEU A 175 5.97 -3.96 -28.95
C LEU A 175 5.84 -3.33 -27.55
N ASP A 176 5.03 -2.29 -27.42
CA ASP A 176 4.78 -1.57 -26.16
C ASP A 176 3.33 -1.76 -25.65
N CYS A 177 2.89 -3.03 -25.68
CA CYS A 177 1.51 -3.44 -25.41
C CYS A 177 0.96 -2.98 -24.05
N ALA A 178 1.80 -2.92 -23.02
CA ALA A 178 1.34 -2.50 -21.70
C ALA A 178 1.04 -0.98 -21.64
N ARG A 179 1.63 -0.14 -22.50
CA ARG A 179 1.32 1.31 -22.54
C ARG A 179 0.01 1.65 -23.21
N VAL A 180 -0.45 0.80 -24.14
CA VAL A 180 -1.65 1.09 -24.96
C VAL A 180 -2.95 0.68 -24.27
N VAL A 181 -2.88 0.04 -23.11
CA VAL A 181 -4.05 -0.37 -22.32
C VAL A 181 -4.00 0.25 -20.92
N SER A 182 -5.14 0.70 -20.42
CA SER A 182 -5.29 1.20 -19.04
C SER A 182 -5.48 0.09 -18.01
N GLU A 183 -5.93 -1.08 -18.46
CA GLU A 183 -6.25 -2.25 -17.64
C GLU A 183 -5.67 -3.53 -18.25
N CYS A 184 -5.46 -4.55 -17.42
CA CYS A 184 -4.97 -5.83 -17.90
C CYS A 184 -5.95 -6.45 -18.90
N ALA A 185 -5.51 -6.63 -20.15
CA ALA A 185 -6.32 -7.24 -21.20
C ALA A 185 -6.74 -8.70 -20.91
N ASN A 186 -6.11 -9.36 -19.93
CA ASN A 186 -6.46 -10.72 -19.51
C ASN A 186 -7.54 -10.76 -18.43
N CYS A 187 -7.34 -10.12 -17.27
CA CYS A 187 -8.29 -10.19 -16.16
C CYS A 187 -9.26 -9.01 -16.07
N ARG A 188 -8.96 -7.87 -16.73
CA ARG A 188 -9.68 -6.59 -16.63
C ARG A 188 -9.82 -5.98 -15.23
N GLY A 189 -9.47 -6.71 -14.17
CA GLY A 189 -9.60 -6.27 -12.78
C GLY A 189 -8.44 -5.42 -12.26
N ALA A 190 -7.36 -5.25 -13.01
CA ALA A 190 -6.18 -4.51 -12.58
C ALA A 190 -5.80 -3.40 -13.57
N LYS A 191 -5.61 -2.19 -13.05
CA LYS A 191 -5.01 -1.09 -13.81
C LYS A 191 -3.55 -1.42 -14.15
N VAL A 192 -3.12 -1.06 -15.36
CA VAL A 192 -1.71 -1.13 -15.73
C VAL A 192 -1.00 0.09 -15.18
N LEU A 193 -0.10 -0.15 -14.24
CA LEU A 193 0.74 0.87 -13.63
C LEU A 193 2.19 0.62 -14.08
N LEU A 194 2.84 1.63 -14.64
CA LEU A 194 4.21 1.51 -15.15
C LEU A 194 5.25 2.17 -14.24
N LYS A 195 4.78 2.77 -13.15
CA LYS A 195 5.59 3.35 -12.08
C LYS A 195 5.05 2.83 -10.76
N SER A 196 5.94 2.73 -9.78
CA SER A 196 5.50 2.44 -8.43
C SER A 196 4.69 3.61 -7.89
N GLN A 197 3.55 3.31 -7.27
CA GLN A 197 2.66 4.34 -6.74
C GLN A 197 1.74 3.77 -5.67
N TYR A 198 1.28 4.65 -4.80
CA TYR A 198 0.19 4.37 -3.87
C TYR A 198 -1.15 4.48 -4.58
N THR A 199 -2.13 3.67 -4.19
CA THR A 199 -3.52 3.79 -4.65
C THR A 199 -4.19 5.05 -4.15
N SER A 200 -3.86 5.42 -2.91
CA SER A 200 -4.30 6.64 -2.26
C SER A 200 -3.21 7.18 -1.35
N LEU A 201 -3.09 8.50 -1.30
CA LEU A 201 -2.38 9.22 -0.26
C LEU A 201 -3.38 10.25 0.32
N PRO A 202 -3.34 10.53 1.62
CA PRO A 202 -4.07 11.65 2.21
C PRO A 202 -3.80 12.94 1.42
N GLU A 203 -4.82 13.78 1.20
CA GLU A 203 -4.71 14.98 0.35
C GLU A 203 -3.57 15.92 0.79
N ASP A 204 -3.34 16.00 2.10
CA ASP A 204 -2.28 16.80 2.72
C ASP A 204 -0.86 16.29 2.38
N LEU A 205 -0.75 15.06 1.86
CA LEU A 205 0.50 14.42 1.41
C LEU A 205 0.63 14.41 -0.13
N VAL A 206 -0.35 14.93 -0.88
CA VAL A 206 -0.33 14.94 -2.36
C VAL A 206 0.31 16.23 -2.91
N HIS A 207 0.44 17.28 -2.09
CA HIS A 207 1.09 18.54 -2.47
C HIS A 207 2.62 18.46 -2.27
N GLU A 208 3.28 17.60 -3.05
CA GLU A 208 4.74 17.51 -3.20
C GLU A 208 5.17 17.67 -4.66
#